data_AF-A0A7W1MAE4-F1
#
_entry.id   AF-A0A7W1MAE4-F1
#
_cell.length_a   1.000
_cell.length_b   1.000
_cell.length_c   1.000
_cell.angle_alpha   90.00
_cell.angle_beta   90.00
_cell.angle_gamma   90.00
#
_symmetry.space_group_name_H-M   'P 1'
#
loop_
_entity.id
_entity.type
_entity.pdbx_description
1 polymer ?
#
loop_
_entity_poly.entity_id
_entity_poly.type
_entity_poly.pdbx_seq_one_letter_code
_entity_poly.pdbx_strand_id
1 'polypeptide(L)' 'MLKASNLRDMSVDELELTLSDLAKEIYKLVNEMKRANKPEKPHMLRQKRKEKARLLTILHEKQSFNS' A
#
# COMPACT_ATOMS: atom_id res chain seq x y z
N MET A 1 8.99 3.92 -5.44
CA MET A 1 8.00 4.64 -4.60
C MET A 1 6.82 5.01 -5.48
N LEU A 2 5.62 4.51 -5.20
CA LEU A 2 4.40 4.98 -5.88
C LEU A 2 4.24 6.49 -5.63
N LYS A 3 4.18 7.27 -6.71
CA LYS A 3 3.94 8.72 -6.65
C LYS A 3 2.45 8.96 -6.40
N ALA A 4 2.14 9.98 -5.59
CA ALA A 4 0.77 10.33 -5.27
C ALA A 4 -0.03 10.78 -6.50
N SER A 5 0.63 11.39 -7.50
CA SER A 5 0.04 11.73 -8.79
C SER A 5 -0.59 10.52 -9.47
N ASN A 6 0.17 9.44 -9.60
CA ASN A 6 -0.28 8.22 -10.28
C ASN A 6 -1.48 7.58 -9.59
N LEU A 7 -1.57 7.69 -8.26
CA LEU A 7 -2.70 7.17 -7.49
C LEU A 7 -3.97 8.01 -7.65
N ARG A 8 -3.85 9.33 -7.88
CA ARG A 8 -5.02 10.19 -8.10
C ARG A 8 -5.67 9.96 -9.45
N ASP A 9 -4.88 9.54 -10.44
CA ASP A 9 -5.36 9.24 -11.79
C ASP A 9 -6.11 7.90 -11.87
N MET A 10 -5.95 7.01 -10.89
CA MET A 10 -6.62 5.71 -10.83
C MET A 10 -8.11 5.85 -10.45
N SER A 11 -8.93 4.93 -10.96
CA SER A 11 -10.33 4.77 -10.53
C SER A 11 -10.41 4.24 -9.09
N VAL A 12 -11.59 4.32 -8.48
CA VAL A 12 -11.81 3.75 -7.13
C VAL A 12 -11.53 2.25 -7.13
N ASP A 13 -12.04 1.52 -8.12
CA ASP A 13 -11.84 0.07 -8.25
C ASP A 13 -10.34 -0.29 -8.41
N GLU A 14 -9.61 0.49 -9.21
CA GLU A 14 -8.17 0.30 -9.40
C GLU A 14 -7.39 0.56 -8.11
N LEU A 15 -7.79 1.57 -7.33
CA LEU A 15 -7.22 1.85 -6.02
C LEU A 15 -7.48 0.72 -5.04
N GLU A 16 -8.70 0.17 -5.00
CA GLU A 16 -9.05 -0.97 -4.15
C GLU A 16 -8.27 -2.23 -4.53
N LEU A 17 -8.11 -2.50 -5.82
CA LEU A 17 -7.32 -3.63 -6.32
C LEU A 17 -5.84 -3.48 -5.91
N THR A 18 -5.30 -2.27 -6.07
CA THR A 18 -3.93 -1.93 -5.66
C THR A 18 -3.75 -2.03 -4.14
N LEU A 19 -4.76 -1.65 -3.36
CA LEU A 19 -4.78 -1.80 -1.90
C LEU A 19 -4.66 -3.28 -1.51
N SER A 20 -5.44 -4.14 -2.16
CA SER A 20 -5.47 -5.59 -1.93
C SER A 20 -4.09 -6.20 -2.17
N ASP A 21 -3.46 -5.84 -3.29
CA ASP A 21 -2.14 -6.36 -3.63
C ASP A 21 -1.03 -5.84 -2.71
N LEU A 22 -1.04 -4.54 -2.36
CA LEU A 22 -0.15 -4.00 -1.33
C LEU A 22 -0.31 -4.69 0.03
N ALA A 23 -1.53 -5.06 0.41
CA ALA A 23 -1.79 -5.77 1.64
C ALA A 23 -1.18 -7.19 1.61
N LYS A 24 -1.32 -7.92 0.49
CA LYS A 24 -0.69 -9.23 0.30
C LYS A 24 0.84 -9.14 0.34
N GLU A 25 1.42 -8.13 -0.30
CA GLU A 25 2.88 -7.90 -0.28
C GLU A 25 3.39 -7.63 1.14
N ILE A 26 2.70 -6.76 1.90
CA ILE A 26 3.04 -6.48 3.30
C ILE A 26 2.96 -7.76 4.12
N TYR A 27 1.91 -8.57 3.94
CA TYR A 27 1.75 -9.83 4.66
C TYR A 27 2.89 -10.81 4.35
N LYS A 28 3.25 -10.96 3.07
CA LYS A 28 4.37 -11.80 2.63
C LYS A 28 5.69 -11.33 3.26
N LEU A 29 5.98 -10.04 3.20
CA LEU A 29 7.19 -9.45 3.79
C LEU A 29 7.25 -9.66 5.31
N VAL A 30 6.14 -9.45 6.02
CA VAL A 30 6.07 -9.70 7.47
C VAL A 30 6.34 -11.16 7.79
N ASN A 31 5.76 -12.08 7.02
CA ASN A 31 5.98 -13.51 7.23
C ASN A 31 7.41 -13.94 6.90
N GLU A 32 8.01 -13.41 5.84
CA GLU A 32 9.43 -13.63 5.52
C GLU A 32 10.33 -13.13 6.64
N MET A 33 10.09 -11.92 7.15
CA MET A 33 10.85 -11.35 8.28
C MET A 33 10.69 -12.15 9.57
N LYS A 34 9.53 -12.78 9.80
CA LYS A 34 9.30 -13.66 10.96
C LYS A 34 10.03 -14.99 10.83
N ARG A 35 10.08 -15.55 9.61
CA ARG A 35 10.78 -16.82 9.33
C ARG A 35 12.29 -16.65 9.27
N ALA A 36 12.76 -15.48 8.82
CA ALA A 36 14.17 -15.17 8.79
C ALA A 36 14.65 -14.75 10.18
N ASN A 37 15.65 -15.46 10.73
CA ASN A 37 16.30 -15.08 11.99
C ASN A 37 17.02 -13.72 11.93
N LYS A 38 17.09 -13.08 10.75
CA LYS A 38 17.51 -11.69 10.55
C LYS A 38 16.53 -10.98 9.61
N PRO A 39 16.01 -9.80 9.99
CA PRO A 39 15.16 -9.01 9.10
C PRO A 39 16.00 -8.43 7.95
N GLU A 40 15.95 -9.06 6.78
CA GLU A 40 16.76 -8.64 5.63
C GLU A 40 16.41 -7.24 5.10
N LYS A 41 15.14 -6.83 5.17
CA LYS A 41 14.64 -5.63 4.46
C LYS A 41 13.59 -4.82 5.23
N PRO A 42 13.88 -4.33 6.45
CA PRO A 42 12.92 -3.54 7.24
C PRO A 42 12.53 -2.22 6.55
N HIS A 43 13.42 -1.63 5.74
CA HIS A 43 13.14 -0.44 4.94
C HIS A 43 12.05 -0.68 3.89
N MET A 44 12.00 -1.88 3.29
CA MET A 44 10.97 -2.24 2.31
C MET A 44 9.58 -2.32 2.95
N LEU A 45 9.47 -2.93 4.13
CA LEU A 45 8.21 -2.98 4.88
C LEU A 45 7.72 -1.56 5.24
N ARG A 46 8.63 -0.70 5.70
CA ARG A 46 8.31 0.70 6.00
C ARG A 46 7.83 1.46 4.77
N GLN A 47 8.47 1.25 3.62
CA GLN A 47 8.06 1.87 2.36
C GLN A 47 6.66 1.41 1.94
N LYS A 48 6.40 0.09 1.93
CA LYS A 48 5.10 -0.48 1.55
C LYS A 48 3.96 -0.01 2.44
N ARG A 49 4.20 0.12 3.75
CA ARG A 49 3.22 0.71 4.68
C ARG A 49 2.91 2.17 4.36
N LYS A 50 3.92 2.97 3.99
CA LYS A 50 3.71 4.37 3.56
C LYS A 50 2.93 4.43 2.24
N GLU A 51 3.20 3.53 1.30
CA GLU A 51 2.47 3.44 0.04
C GLU A 51 0.99 3.09 0.29
N LYS A 52 0.71 2.10 1.15
CA LYS A 52 -0.65 1.76 1.59
C LYS A 52 -1.36 2.96 2.25
N ALA A 53 -0.69 3.68 3.13
CA ALA A 53 -1.27 4.85 3.81
C ALA A 53 -1.67 5.95 2.82
N ARG A 54 -0.81 6.25 1.83
CA ARG A 54 -1.13 7.24 0.77
C ARG A 54 -2.33 6.82 -0.05
N LEU A 55 -2.41 5.54 -0.39
CA LEU A 55 -3.51 5.00 -1.18
C LEU A 55 -4.84 5.09 -0.43
N LEU A 56 -4.84 4.76 0.87
CA LEU A 56 -6.02 4.93 1.73
C LEU A 56 -6.46 6.39 1.84
N THR A 57 -5.53 7.34 1.96
CA THR A 57 -5.85 8.77 1.96
C THR A 57 -6.56 9.19 0.68
N ILE A 58 -6.02 8.82 -0.48
CA ILE A 58 -6.60 9.19 -1.78
C ILE A 58 -7.95 8.50 -2.01
N LEU A 59 -8.09 7.23 -1.60
CA LEU A 59 -9.35 6.50 -1.68
C LEU A 59 -10.43 7.21 -0.86
N HIS A 60 -10.09 7.61 0.37
CA HIS A 60 -10.99 8.36 1.24
C HIS A 60 -11.36 9.72 0.63
N GLU A 61 -10.37 10.47 0.13
CA GLU A 61 -10.61 11.76 -0.58
C GLU A 61 -11.62 11.58 -1.73
N LYS A 62 -11.47 10.52 -2.55
CA LYS A 62 -12.38 10.22 -3.67
C LYS A 62 -13.78 9.81 -3.20
N GLN A 63 -13.87 8.97 -2.17
CA GLN A 63 -15.16 8.52 -1.63
C GLN A 63 -15.93 9.67 -0.97
N SER A 64 -15.25 10.50 -0.17
CA SER A 64 -15.85 11.66 0.48
C SER A 64 -16.27 12.75 -0.51
N PHE A 65 -15.57 12.92 -1.63
CA PHE A 65 -15.98 13.87 -2.68
C PHE A 65 -17.22 13.43 -3.46
N ASN A 66 -17.45 12.12 -3.57
CA ASN A 66 -18.59 11.53 -4.29
C ASN A 66 -19.81 11.22 -3.39
N SER A 67 -19.78 11.64 -2.11
CA SER A 67 -20.84 11.38 -1.11
C SER A 67 -21.79 12.57 -0.92
#